data_AF-A0A7X0G4J0-F1
#
_entry.id   AF-A0A7X0G4J0-F1
#
_cell.length_a   1.000
_cell.length_b   1.000
_cell.length_c   1.000
_cell.angle_alpha   90.00
_cell.angle_beta   90.00
_cell.angle_gamma   90.00
#
_symmetry.space_group_name_H-M   'P 1'
#
loop_
_entity.id
_entity.type
_entity.pdbx_description
1 polymer ?
#
loop_
_entity_poly.entity_id
_entity_poly.type
_entity_poly.pdbx_seq_one_letter_code
_entity_poly.pdbx_strand_id
1 'polypeptide(L)'
;MSDVWISAADGDDLIRADAIVILRMDRTGRLTVQLRDEAKVSVTLLEGSPGGTRPPADFHRQLIRLIAELADSSEPRLVRARHENGAWRWTSESL
;
A
#
# COMPACT_ATOMS: atom_id res chain seq x y z
N MET A 1 13.34 13.18 5.28
CA MET A 1 12.53 12.06 4.76
C MET A 1 11.20 12.18 5.46
N SER A 2 10.16 12.56 4.73
CA SER A 2 8.80 12.68 5.26
C SER A 2 8.23 11.32 5.67
N ASP A 3 7.37 11.33 6.69
CA ASP A 3 6.68 10.13 7.14
C ASP A 3 5.56 9.75 6.17
N VAL A 4 5.77 8.68 5.40
CA VAL A 4 4.73 8.09 4.54
C VAL A 4 4.10 6.90 5.27
N TRP A 5 2.79 6.99 5.47
CA TRP A 5 1.94 5.98 6.09
C TRP A 5 1.07 5.31 5.04
N ILE A 6 0.75 4.04 5.23
CA ILE A 6 -0.04 3.24 4.30
C ILE A 6 -1.17 2.58 5.09
N SER A 7 -2.40 2.77 4.64
CA SER A 7 -3.57 2.13 5.25
C SER A 7 -3.60 0.63 4.92
N ALA A 8 -3.85 -0.19 5.93
CA ALA A 8 -4.14 -1.61 5.78
C ALA A 8 -5.50 -1.84 5.09
N ALA A 9 -5.78 -3.10 4.73
CA ALA A 9 -7.00 -3.44 4.02
C ALA A 9 -8.29 -3.20 4.81
N ASP A 10 -8.23 -3.24 6.14
CA ASP A 10 -9.36 -2.93 7.04
C ASP A 10 -9.63 -1.44 7.18
N GLY A 11 -8.64 -0.59 6.86
CA GLY A 11 -8.71 0.86 7.03
C GLY A 11 -8.40 1.34 8.45
N ASP A 12 -8.20 0.43 9.40
CA ASP A 12 -8.01 0.74 10.83
C ASP A 12 -6.53 0.82 11.20
N ASP A 13 -5.70 0.00 10.56
CA ASP A 13 -4.25 -0.01 10.78
C ASP A 13 -3.49 0.88 9.79
N LEU A 14 -2.49 1.61 10.30
CA LEU A 14 -1.56 2.41 9.51
C LEU A 14 -0.13 1.87 9.64
N ILE A 15 0.51 1.62 8.50
CA ILE A 15 1.84 1.02 8.40
C ILE A 15 2.80 2.07 7.90
N ARG A 16 3.93 2.27 8.59
CA ARG A 16 5.00 3.13 8.04
C ARG A 16 5.63 2.49 6.82
N ALA A 17 5.76 3.25 5.75
CA ALA A 17 6.36 2.79 4.51
C ALA A 17 7.81 2.30 4.70
N ASP A 18 8.58 2.95 5.58
CA ASP A 18 9.98 2.62 5.85
C ASP A 18 10.18 1.35 6.68
N ALA A 19 9.12 0.84 7.32
CA ALA A 19 9.11 -0.43 8.00
C ALA A 19 8.95 -1.61 7.03
N ILE A 20 8.55 -1.38 5.77
CA ILE A 20 8.29 -2.46 4.82
C ILE A 20 9.60 -2.97 4.20
N VAL A 21 9.78 -4.28 4.20
CA VAL A 21 10.96 -4.95 3.60
C VAL A 21 10.62 -5.84 2.42
N ILE A 22 9.37 -6.30 2.30
CA ILE A 22 8.90 -7.10 1.17
C ILE A 22 7.50 -6.64 0.80
N LEU A 23 7.24 -6.47 -0.50
CA LEU A 23 5.90 -6.34 -1.06
C LEU A 23 5.60 -7.56 -1.93
N ARG A 24 4.42 -8.15 -1.78
CA ARG A 24 3.98 -9.30 -2.56
C ARG A 24 2.56 -9.09 -3.07
N MET A 25 2.41 -9.12 -4.39
CA MET A 25 1.10 -9.20 -5.04
C MET A 25 0.90 -10.61 -5.57
N ASP A 26 -0.19 -11.26 -5.17
CA ASP A 26 -0.48 -12.62 -5.60
C ASP A 26 -1.37 -12.68 -6.86
N ARG A 27 -1.74 -13.91 -7.26
CA ARG A 27 -2.56 -14.15 -8.45
C ARG A 27 -4.02 -13.70 -8.30
N THR A 28 -4.50 -13.55 -7.07
CA THR A 28 -5.85 -13.04 -6.76
C THR A 28 -5.91 -11.51 -6.76
N GLY A 29 -4.74 -10.86 -6.75
CA GLY A 29 -4.63 -9.41 -6.63
C GLY A 29 -4.56 -8.93 -5.19
N ARG A 30 -4.45 -9.85 -4.23
CA ARG A 30 -4.13 -9.53 -2.84
C ARG A 30 -2.72 -8.96 -2.77
N LEU A 31 -2.57 -7.85 -2.05
CA LEU A 31 -1.29 -7.21 -1.77
C LEU A 31 -0.98 -7.36 -0.29
N THR A 32 0.12 -8.04 0.01
CA THR A 32 0.66 -8.15 1.37
C THR A 32 2.04 -7.53 1.44
N VAL A 33 2.39 -7.06 2.64
CA VAL A 33 3.70 -6.51 2.96
C VAL A 33 4.28 -7.20 4.17
N GLN A 34 5.59 -7.39 4.17
CA GLN A 34 6.31 -7.88 5.34
C GLN A 34 7.03 -6.71 6.01
N LEU A 35 6.92 -6.61 7.33
CA LEU A 35 7.56 -5.58 8.12
C LEU A 35 8.96 -6.00 8.56
N ARG A 36 9.78 -4.99 8.85
CA ARG A 36 11.11 -5.11 9.48
C ARG A 36 10.93 -5.27 10.99
N ASP A 37 10.42 -6.42 11.40
CA ASP A 37 10.40 -6.84 12.79
C ASP A 37 10.98 -8.25 12.93
N GLU A 38 11.28 -8.65 14.17
CA GLU A 38 11.85 -9.98 14.46
C GLU A 38 10.88 -11.11 14.08
N ALA A 39 9.57 -10.86 14.18
CA ALA A 39 8.52 -11.82 13.88
C ALA A 39 8.22 -11.96 12.38
N LYS A 40 8.77 -11.07 11.54
CA LYS A 40 8.49 -10.92 10.11
C LYS A 40 6.98 -10.81 9.83
N VAL A 41 6.29 -9.97 10.60
CA VAL A 41 4.83 -9.80 10.47
C VAL A 41 4.46 -9.46 9.03
N SER A 42 3.43 -10.14 8.52
CA SER A 42 2.85 -9.87 7.21
C SER A 42 1.48 -9.21 7.36
N VAL A 43 1.32 -8.03 6.76
CA VAL A 43 0.09 -7.24 6.80
C VAL A 43 -0.56 -7.24 5.42
N THR A 44 -1.89 -7.34 5.35
CA THR A 44 -2.63 -7.16 4.10
C THR A 44 -2.91 -5.68 3.88
N LEU A 45 -2.43 -5.12 2.76
CA LEU A 45 -2.79 -3.76 2.33
C LEU A 45 -4.01 -3.74 1.41
N LEU A 46 -4.27 -4.87 0.75
CA LEU A 46 -5.43 -5.04 -0.13
C LEU A 46 -5.80 -6.52 -0.19
N GLU A 47 -7.04 -6.87 0.14
CA GLU A 47 -7.52 -8.27 0.12
C GLU A 47 -7.62 -8.85 -1.30
N GLY A 48 -7.55 -8.01 -2.33
CA GLY A 48 -7.87 -8.39 -3.71
C GLY A 48 -9.38 -8.43 -3.93
N SER A 49 -9.83 -8.94 -5.07
CA SER A 49 -11.26 -9.04 -5.37
C SER A 49 -11.59 -10.43 -5.90
N PRO A 50 -12.20 -11.31 -5.08
CA PRO A 50 -12.73 -12.57 -5.57
C PRO A 50 -13.91 -12.30 -6.50
N GLY A 51 -13.69 -12.36 -7.82
CA GLY A 51 -14.72 -12.15 -8.82
C GLY A 51 -15.02 -10.69 -9.20
N GLY A 52 -14.27 -9.72 -8.67
CA GLY A 52 -14.34 -8.32 -9.08
C GLY A 52 -13.13 -7.86 -9.90
N THR A 53 -13.06 -6.56 -10.19
CA THR A 53 -11.95 -5.99 -10.97
C THR A 53 -10.64 -6.19 -10.22
N ARG A 54 -9.68 -6.86 -10.85
CA ARG A 54 -8.34 -7.06 -10.29
C ARG A 54 -7.53 -5.75 -10.38
N PRO A 55 -6.69 -5.42 -9.39
CA PRO A 55 -5.75 -4.31 -9.53
C PRO A 55 -4.76 -4.58 -10.68
N PRO A 56 -4.16 -3.53 -11.26
CA PRO A 56 -3.12 -3.65 -12.27
C PRO A 56 -1.99 -4.60 -11.86
N ALA A 57 -1.40 -5.34 -12.81
CA ALA A 57 -0.36 -6.32 -12.51
C ALA A 57 0.90 -5.72 -11.85
N ASP A 58 1.12 -4.41 -12.03
CA ASP A 58 2.21 -3.63 -11.47
C ASP A 58 1.77 -2.77 -10.26
N PHE A 59 0.60 -2.99 -9.69
CA PHE A 59 0.05 -2.16 -8.61
C PHE A 59 0.98 -2.02 -7.38
N HIS A 60 1.70 -3.09 -7.03
CA HIS A 60 2.75 -3.06 -6.00
C HIS A 60 3.95 -2.18 -6.38
N ARG A 61 4.31 -2.10 -7.67
CA ARG A 61 5.38 -1.21 -8.17
C ARG A 61 4.93 0.24 -8.19
N GLN A 62 3.66 0.49 -8.51
CA GLN A 62 3.08 1.83 -8.44
C GLN A 62 3.15 2.39 -7.01
N LEU A 63 2.90 1.55 -6.00
CA LEU A 63 3.07 1.94 -4.60
C LEU A 63 4.51 2.36 -4.28
N ILE A 64 5.50 1.59 -4.73
CA ILE A 64 6.93 1.91 -4.50
C ILE A 64 7.29 3.26 -5.12
N ARG A 65 6.84 3.52 -6.34
CA ARG A 65 7.07 4.82 -7.01
C ARG A 65 6.41 5.96 -6.25
N LEU A 66 5.16 5.80 -5.85
CA LEU A 66 4.43 6.80 -5.08
C LEU A 66 5.11 7.09 -3.74
N ILE A 67 5.57 6.07 -3.01
CA ILE A 67 6.31 6.26 -1.76
C ILE A 67 7.57 7.09 -2.00
N ALA A 68 8.32 6.78 -3.06
CA ALA A 68 9.53 7.53 -3.42
C ALA A 68 9.22 9.00 -3.74
N GLU A 69 8.14 9.25 -4.51
CA GLU A 69 7.68 10.60 -4.83
C GLU A 69 7.24 11.39 -3.59
N LEU A 70 6.62 10.73 -2.61
CA LEU A 70 6.12 11.35 -1.39
C LEU A 70 7.18 11.51 -0.30
N ALA A 71 8.26 10.73 -0.32
CA ALA A 71 9.35 10.78 0.67
C ALA A 71 10.16 12.10 0.64
N ASP A 72 10.02 12.85 -0.46
CA ASP A 72 10.60 14.18 -0.65
C ASP A 72 9.65 15.32 -0.23
N SER A 73 8.45 14.99 0.26
CA SER A 73 7.48 15.94 0.83
C SER A 73 8.01 16.56 2.14
N SER A 74 7.53 17.77 2.48
CA SER A 74 7.74 18.38 3.81
C SER A 74 6.70 17.92 4.85
N GLU A 75 5.57 17.38 4.40
CA GLU A 75 4.45 16.95 5.26
C GLU A 75 4.31 15.43 5.28
N PRO A 76 3.87 14.84 6.40
CA PRO A 76 3.47 13.43 6.47
C PRO A 76 2.31 13.13 5.51
N ARG A 77 2.31 11.93 4.92
CA ARG A 77 1.33 11.53 3.91
C ARG A 77 0.71 10.19 4.25
N LEU A 78 -0.60 10.07 4.06
CA LEU A 78 -1.31 8.80 4.12
C LEU A 78 -1.61 8.30 2.71
N VAL A 79 -1.23 7.07 2.40
CA VAL A 79 -1.48 6.37 1.13
C VAL A 79 -2.49 5.25 1.36
N ARG A 80 -3.48 5.12 0.47
CA ARG A 80 -4.48 4.04 0.51
C ARG A 80 -4.87 3.56 -0.88
N ALA A 81 -5.12 2.26 -1.01
CA ALA A 81 -5.70 1.69 -2.22
C ALA A 81 -7.19 2.03 -2.29
N ARG A 82 -7.67 2.54 -3.43
CA ARG A 82 -9.09 2.80 -3.68
C ARG A 82 -9.52 2.19 -4.99
N HIS A 83 -10.71 1.62 -5.01
CA HIS A 83 -11.38 1.17 -6.23
C HIS A 83 -12.49 2.17 -6.57
N GLU A 84 -12.26 2.98 -7.59
CA GLU A 84 -13.16 4.08 -7.97
C GLU A 84 -13.33 4.10 -9.49
N ASN A 85 -14.56 4.34 -9.95
CA ASN A 85 -14.91 4.33 -11.37
C ASN A 85 -14.46 3.05 -12.10
N GLY A 86 -14.48 1.91 -11.41
CA GLY A 86 -14.07 0.61 -11.95
C GLY A 86 -12.56 0.42 -12.10
N ALA A 87 -11.74 1.33 -11.55
CA ALA A 87 -10.28 1.24 -11.60
C ALA A 87 -9.67 1.28 -10.20
N TRP A 88 -8.65 0.45 -9.98
CA TRP A 88 -7.82 0.51 -8.78
C TRP A 88 -6.76 1.60 -8.92
N ARG A 89 -6.62 2.42 -7.89
CA ARG A 89 -5.59 3.46 -7.79
C ARG A 89 -5.06 3.59 -6.38
N TRP A 90 -3.81 4.01 -6.26
CA TRP A 90 -3.28 4.56 -5.03
C TRP A 90 -3.71 6.02 -4.93
N THR A 91 -4.20 6.40 -3.76
CA THR A 91 -4.51 7.79 -3.42
C THR A 91 -3.68 8.21 -2.23
N SER A 92 -3.34 9.49 -2.15
CA SER A 92 -2.60 10.05 -1.02
C SER A 92 -3.24 11.34 -0.52
N GLU A 93 -3.20 11.58 0.78
CA GLU A 93 -3.60 12.84 1.43
C GLU A 93 -2.54 13.28 2.45
N SER A 94 -2.52 14.56 2.81
CA SER A 94 -1.74 15.05 3.96
C SER A 94 -2.44 14.62 5.26
N LEU A 95 -1.64 14.32 6.28
CA LEU A 95 -2.11 14.04 7.64
C LEU A 95 -2.16 15.31 8.49
#